data_AF-A0A7V3MJC0-F1
#
_entry.id   AF-A0A7V3MJC0-F1
#
_cell.length_a   1.000
_cell.length_b   1.000
_cell.length_c   1.000
_cell.angle_alpha   90.00
_cell.angle_beta   90.00
_cell.angle_gamma   90.00
#
_symmetry.space_group_name_H-M   'P 1'
#
loop_
_entity.id
_entity.type
_entity.pdbx_description
1 polymer ?
#
loop_
_entity_poly.entity_id
_entity_poly.type
_entity_poly.pdbx_seq_one_letter_code
_entity_poly.pdbx_strand_id
1 'polypeptide(L)'
;MHIRTMVCGFVVGIAALLSGCGVPDTEPQPQPPPFPRPQPCPGPGPCPRPQPRPWPRDELGSVDPACAWVGGPKMFGQEITCNLPAQYHIHNVGGSDGAGLCVFASMHHAGVWQGEPVFTGLFDWMRRHPGGGWPDKVDRMVREYAREKRMDVPDYIQVQGTDLELLELAVDSGRMVGMTYNHSPSGRYHGARVSHMVNCVKAGQDRYVILDNNYPGDTQYEWLTRQEFLSVDPSWFLFIVPVNKIWTIPNESTSEHVPAAG
;
A
#
# COMPACT_ATOMS: atom_id res chain seq x y z
N MET A 1 -42.68 25.65 43.98
CA MET A 1 -42.46 24.66 42.91
C MET A 1 -41.05 24.12 43.10
N HIS A 2 -40.94 22.95 43.74
CA HIS A 2 -39.69 22.31 44.15
C HIS A 2 -39.46 21.09 43.27
N ILE A 3 -38.36 21.04 42.53
CA ILE A 3 -37.93 19.84 41.82
C ILE A 3 -36.71 19.30 42.58
N ARG A 4 -36.95 18.23 43.35
CA ARG A 4 -35.92 17.39 43.96
C ARG A 4 -35.52 16.34 42.93
N THR A 5 -34.27 16.40 42.47
CA THR A 5 -33.69 15.33 41.64
C THR A 5 -33.20 14.20 42.56
N MET A 6 -33.87 13.04 42.50
CA MET A 6 -33.40 11.79 43.09
C MET A 6 -32.29 11.21 42.22
N VAL A 7 -31.11 10.99 42.81
CA VAL A 7 -30.05 10.15 42.24
C VAL A 7 -30.23 8.76 42.83
N CYS A 8 -30.69 7.81 42.02
CA CYS A 8 -30.76 6.39 42.39
C CYS A 8 -29.45 5.73 41.95
N GLY A 9 -28.62 5.34 42.91
CA GLY A 9 -27.38 4.61 42.67
C GLY A 9 -27.66 3.16 42.28
N PHE A 10 -27.11 2.73 41.15
CA PHE A 10 -26.94 1.32 40.82
C PHE A 10 -25.44 1.02 40.87
N VAL A 11 -25.00 0.38 41.95
CA VAL A 11 -23.67 -0.22 42.05
C VAL A 11 -23.82 -1.67 41.58
N VAL A 12 -23.42 -1.94 40.33
CA VAL A 12 -23.22 -3.31 39.86
C VAL A 12 -21.75 -3.65 40.08
N GLY A 13 -21.50 -4.48 41.09
CA GLY A 13 -20.19 -5.08 41.31
C GLY A 13 -19.93 -6.17 40.27
N ILE A 14 -18.96 -5.93 39.39
CA ILE A 14 -18.33 -6.98 38.58
C ILE A 14 -16.97 -7.27 39.20
N ALA A 15 -16.89 -8.38 39.93
CA ALA A 15 -15.64 -8.96 40.36
C ALA A 15 -15.01 -9.67 39.15
N ALA A 16 -14.03 -9.02 38.51
CA ALA A 16 -13.20 -9.64 37.49
C ALA A 16 -12.01 -10.33 38.17
N LEU A 17 -11.96 -11.66 38.05
CA LEU A 17 -10.80 -12.49 38.36
C LEU A 17 -9.68 -12.16 37.38
N LEU A 18 -8.69 -11.38 37.81
CA LEU A 18 -7.44 -11.18 37.10
C LEU A 18 -6.53 -12.39 37.36
N SER A 19 -6.71 -13.45 36.57
CA SER A 19 -5.68 -14.47 36.39
C SER A 19 -4.57 -13.88 35.52
N GLY A 20 -3.40 -13.68 36.13
CA GLY A 20 -2.21 -13.22 35.44
C GLY A 20 -1.68 -14.27 34.47
N CYS A 21 -1.75 -13.95 33.18
CA CYS A 21 -0.82 -14.49 32.20
C CYS A 21 0.38 -13.53 32.17
N GLY A 22 1.51 -13.99 32.70
CA GLY A 22 2.78 -13.27 32.59
C GLY A 22 3.11 -13.04 31.12
N VAL A 23 3.31 -11.77 30.76
CA VAL A 23 3.93 -11.40 29.49
C VAL A 23 5.39 -11.83 29.60
N PRO A 24 5.93 -12.69 28.73
CA PRO A 24 7.36 -12.93 28.73
C PRO A 24 8.08 -11.61 28.43
N ASP A 25 9.06 -11.26 29.26
CA ASP A 25 9.96 -10.13 29.01
C ASP A 25 10.60 -10.32 27.64
N THR A 26 10.10 -9.56 26.65
CA THR A 26 10.69 -9.53 25.31
C THR A 26 11.99 -8.74 25.40
N GLU A 27 13.11 -9.45 25.33
CA GLU A 27 14.45 -8.87 25.22
C GLU A 27 14.45 -7.81 24.10
N PRO A 28 15.01 -6.61 24.31
CA PRO A 28 15.03 -5.57 23.30
C PRO A 28 15.77 -6.06 22.06
N GLN A 29 15.09 -6.13 20.90
CA GLN A 29 15.77 -6.50 19.67
C GLN A 29 16.88 -5.48 19.37
N PRO A 30 18.09 -5.96 19.00
CA PRO A 30 19.20 -5.08 18.66
C PRO A 30 18.80 -4.20 17.47
N GLN A 31 18.99 -2.89 17.62
CA GLN A 31 18.70 -1.96 16.54
C GLN A 31 19.55 -2.31 15.31
N PRO A 32 18.96 -2.33 14.09
CA PRO A 32 19.72 -2.57 12.88
C PRO A 32 20.82 -1.51 12.74
N PRO A 33 21.97 -1.87 12.15
CA PRO A 33 23.06 -0.93 11.99
C PRO A 33 22.61 0.28 11.15
N PRO A 34 23.09 1.49 11.48
CA PRO A 34 22.74 2.69 10.72
C PRO A 34 23.12 2.52 9.25
N PHE A 35 22.27 3.02 8.35
CA PHE A 35 22.54 2.97 6.92
C PHE A 35 23.89 3.64 6.61
N PRO A 36 24.76 2.99 5.81
CA PRO A 36 26.00 3.61 5.40
C PRO A 36 25.70 4.88 4.60
N ARG A 37 26.42 5.96 4.93
CA ARG A 37 26.28 7.23 4.23
C ARG A 37 26.54 7.04 2.73
N PRO A 38 25.79 7.72 1.84
CA PRO A 38 26.06 7.68 0.40
C PRO A 38 27.52 8.03 0.14
N GLN A 39 28.23 7.17 -0.59
CA GLN A 39 29.61 7.48 -0.98
C GLN A 39 29.60 8.70 -1.92
N PRO A 40 30.52 9.67 -1.75
CA PRO A 40 30.68 10.76 -2.69
C PRO A 40 30.97 10.22 -4.09
N CYS A 41 30.36 10.81 -5.12
CA CYS A 41 30.58 10.34 -6.49
C CYS A 41 32.05 10.53 -6.89
N PRO A 42 32.68 9.54 -7.54
CA PRO A 42 34.06 9.62 -7.95
C PRO A 42 34.20 10.52 -9.18
N GLY A 43 34.34 11.83 -8.95
CA GLY A 43 34.71 12.80 -9.98
C GLY A 43 33.55 13.46 -10.75
N PRO A 44 33.87 14.28 -11.79
CA PRO A 44 32.90 15.11 -12.52
C PRO A 44 31.99 14.35 -13.50
N GLY A 45 32.02 13.02 -13.48
CA GLY A 45 31.15 12.18 -14.30
C GLY A 45 29.80 11.87 -13.60
N PRO A 46 28.83 11.32 -14.33
CA PRO A 46 27.59 10.83 -13.73
C PRO A 46 27.92 9.75 -12.68
N CYS A 47 27.32 9.87 -11.49
CA CYS A 47 27.53 8.93 -10.40
C CYS A 47 27.22 7.50 -10.89
N PRO A 48 28.07 6.51 -10.56
CA PRO A 48 27.76 5.11 -10.87
C PRO A 48 26.39 4.78 -10.29
N ARG A 49 25.49 4.21 -11.11
CA ARG A 49 24.19 3.71 -10.64
C ARG A 49 24.45 2.75 -9.46
N PRO A 50 23.84 2.95 -8.29
CA PRO A 50 23.93 1.97 -7.21
C PRO A 50 23.48 0.64 -7.79
N GLN A 51 24.34 -0.38 -7.75
CA GLN A 51 23.89 -1.72 -8.09
C GLN A 51 22.84 -2.11 -7.04
N PRO A 52 21.69 -2.67 -7.46
CA PRO A 52 20.76 -3.27 -6.51
C PRO A 52 21.56 -4.20 -5.61
N ARG A 53 21.48 -4.01 -4.29
CA ARG A 53 22.13 -4.96 -3.38
C ARG A 53 21.52 -6.33 -3.66
N PRO A 54 22.33 -7.38 -3.88
CA PRO A 54 21.82 -8.74 -3.87
C PRO A 54 21.12 -8.94 -2.53
N TRP A 55 19.81 -9.17 -2.57
CA TRP A 55 19.05 -9.50 -1.38
C TRP A 55 19.61 -10.78 -0.76
N PRO A 56 19.61 -10.93 0.58
CA PRO A 56 19.91 -12.18 1.22
C PRO A 56 19.11 -13.29 0.53
N ARG A 57 19.85 -14.23 -0.07
CA ARG A 57 19.31 -15.51 -0.50
C ARG A 57 19.39 -16.36 0.77
N ASP A 58 18.30 -17.04 1.11
CA ASP A 58 18.18 -17.97 2.26
C ASP A 58 17.83 -17.20 3.56
N GLU A 59 16.68 -17.35 4.22
CA GLU A 59 16.12 -18.55 4.91
C GLU A 59 14.57 -18.48 5.05
N LEU A 60 13.83 -17.97 4.07
CA LEU A 60 12.38 -18.23 4.03
C LEU A 60 12.21 -19.68 3.58
N GLY A 61 12.12 -20.59 4.56
CA GLY A 61 11.94 -22.03 4.34
C GLY A 61 10.86 -22.28 3.29
N SER A 62 10.99 -23.37 2.54
CA SER A 62 10.05 -23.75 1.48
C SER A 62 8.60 -23.61 1.97
N VAL A 63 7.96 -22.52 1.59
CA VAL A 63 6.52 -22.37 1.76
C VAL A 63 5.92 -23.43 0.87
N ASP A 64 5.19 -24.37 1.46
CA ASP A 64 4.31 -25.28 0.73
C ASP A 64 3.54 -24.47 -0.34
N PRO A 65 3.28 -25.03 -1.53
CA PRO A 65 2.61 -24.31 -2.61
C PRO A 65 1.38 -23.60 -2.06
N ALA A 66 1.50 -22.28 -2.00
CA ALA A 66 0.66 -21.44 -1.17
C ALA A 66 -0.78 -21.48 -1.68
N CYS A 67 -1.72 -21.50 -0.73
CA CYS A 67 -3.14 -21.54 -1.01
C CYS A 67 -3.67 -20.21 -1.55
N ALA A 68 -2.86 -19.15 -1.64
CA ALA A 68 -3.23 -17.84 -2.17
C ALA A 68 -4.14 -17.90 -3.41
N TRP A 69 -5.20 -17.10 -3.39
CA TRP A 69 -6.26 -17.15 -4.39
C TRP A 69 -6.31 -15.87 -5.21
N VAL A 70 -6.51 -16.00 -6.52
CA VAL A 70 -6.85 -14.87 -7.38
C VAL A 70 -8.36 -14.82 -7.58
N GLY A 71 -8.97 -13.64 -7.39
CA GLY A 71 -10.38 -13.45 -7.66
C GLY A 71 -10.90 -12.03 -7.46
N GLY A 72 -12.19 -11.94 -7.15
CA GLY A 72 -12.94 -10.69 -7.11
C GLY A 72 -12.72 -9.83 -5.85
N PRO A 73 -13.40 -8.67 -5.76
CA PRO A 73 -13.33 -7.78 -4.58
C PRO A 73 -14.01 -8.36 -3.34
N LYS A 74 -14.73 -9.48 -3.48
CA LYS A 74 -15.40 -10.21 -2.39
C LYS A 74 -14.96 -11.67 -2.41
N MET A 75 -14.36 -12.14 -1.32
CA MET A 75 -13.94 -13.53 -1.15
C MET A 75 -13.93 -13.89 0.33
N PHE A 76 -14.19 -15.16 0.67
CA PHE A 76 -14.17 -15.66 2.06
C PHE A 76 -15.09 -14.89 3.02
N GLY A 77 -16.20 -14.32 2.52
CA GLY A 77 -17.11 -13.50 3.31
C GLY A 77 -16.57 -12.11 3.67
N GLN A 78 -15.43 -11.71 3.09
CA GLN A 78 -14.80 -10.41 3.27
C GLN A 78 -14.85 -9.58 1.98
N GLU A 79 -14.80 -8.26 2.11
CA GLU A 79 -14.74 -7.30 1.01
C GLU A 79 -13.46 -6.47 1.14
N ILE A 80 -12.85 -6.11 0.00
CA ILE A 80 -11.67 -5.23 0.00
C ILE A 80 -12.02 -3.81 0.46
N THR A 81 -11.08 -3.16 1.14
CA THR A 81 -11.29 -1.80 1.67
C THR A 81 -11.18 -0.74 0.57
N CYS A 82 -10.23 -0.91 -0.36
CA CYS A 82 -10.00 0.01 -1.47
C CYS A 82 -10.39 -0.64 -2.80
N ASN A 83 -11.69 -0.63 -3.13
CA ASN A 83 -12.22 -1.21 -4.38
C ASN A 83 -12.17 -0.20 -5.53
N LEU A 84 -10.98 0.01 -6.11
CA LEU A 84 -10.83 0.83 -7.30
C LEU A 84 -11.54 0.14 -8.50
N PRO A 85 -12.42 0.83 -9.24
CA PRO A 85 -13.05 0.23 -10.41
C PRO A 85 -12.03 -0.19 -11.47
N ALA A 86 -12.24 -1.34 -12.11
CA ALA A 86 -11.28 -1.94 -13.04
C ALA A 86 -10.87 -1.04 -14.22
N GLN A 87 -11.75 -0.13 -14.65
CA GLN A 87 -11.45 0.86 -15.69
C GLN A 87 -10.33 1.85 -15.32
N TYR A 88 -10.04 1.98 -14.02
CA TYR A 88 -8.92 2.77 -13.50
C TYR A 88 -7.70 1.93 -13.16
N HIS A 89 -7.75 0.62 -13.36
CA HIS A 89 -6.57 -0.24 -13.23
C HIS A 89 -5.69 -0.06 -14.46
N ILE A 90 -4.44 0.32 -14.22
CA ILE A 90 -3.45 0.50 -15.26
C ILE A 90 -2.45 -0.66 -15.25
N HIS A 91 -2.09 -1.11 -16.44
CA HIS A 91 -1.01 -2.07 -16.62
C HIS A 91 0.35 -1.36 -16.48
N ASN A 92 1.25 -1.89 -15.67
CA ASN A 92 2.61 -1.39 -15.53
C ASN A 92 3.41 -1.56 -16.84
N VAL A 93 4.13 -0.52 -17.23
CA VAL A 93 4.94 -0.49 -18.45
C VAL A 93 6.37 -0.04 -18.14
N GLY A 94 7.27 -0.16 -19.11
CA GLY A 94 8.63 0.37 -19.00
C GLY A 94 8.69 1.90 -19.13
N GLY A 95 9.67 2.52 -18.47
CA GLY A 95 10.08 3.90 -18.70
C GLY A 95 10.96 4.04 -19.95
N SER A 96 11.61 5.19 -20.10
CA SER A 96 12.44 5.51 -21.28
C SER A 96 13.67 4.61 -21.46
N ASP A 97 14.07 3.88 -20.41
CA ASP A 97 15.17 2.91 -20.42
C ASP A 97 14.69 1.46 -20.30
N GLY A 98 13.38 1.21 -20.46
CA GLY A 98 12.78 -0.12 -20.39
C GLY A 98 12.60 -0.68 -18.97
N ALA A 99 13.16 -0.03 -17.94
CA ALA A 99 12.91 -0.43 -16.56
C ALA A 99 11.43 -0.20 -16.18
N GLY A 100 10.84 -1.13 -15.42
CA GLY A 100 9.43 -1.08 -15.05
C GLY A 100 9.05 0.16 -14.22
N LEU A 101 7.81 0.62 -14.37
CA LEU A 101 7.24 1.77 -13.66
C LEU A 101 6.26 1.34 -12.55
N CYS A 102 6.39 0.14 -12.01
CA CYS A 102 5.44 -0.47 -11.08
C CYS A 102 5.13 0.42 -9.86
N VAL A 103 6.16 1.07 -9.29
CA VAL A 103 6.00 2.06 -8.21
C VAL A 103 5.05 3.17 -8.61
N PHE A 104 5.26 3.78 -9.79
CA PHE A 104 4.44 4.89 -10.27
C PHE A 104 3.05 4.43 -10.73
N ALA A 105 2.92 3.19 -11.21
CA ALA A 105 1.63 2.60 -11.52
C ALA A 105 0.79 2.41 -10.23
N SER A 106 1.39 1.90 -9.16
CA SER A 106 0.72 1.80 -7.87
C SER A 106 0.41 3.15 -7.23
N MET A 107 1.27 4.15 -7.40
CA MET A 107 0.97 5.53 -6.99
C MET A 107 -0.21 6.11 -7.77
N HIS A 108 -0.32 5.83 -9.07
CA HIS A 108 -1.49 6.27 -9.86
C HIS A 108 -2.78 5.65 -9.34
N HIS A 109 -2.83 4.34 -9.05
CA HIS A 109 -4.02 3.72 -8.44
C HIS A 109 -4.41 4.41 -7.13
N ALA A 110 -3.44 4.65 -6.24
CA ALA A 110 -3.68 5.36 -4.99
C ALA A 110 -4.13 6.81 -5.23
N GLY A 111 -3.54 7.49 -6.22
CA GLY A 111 -3.90 8.85 -6.63
C GLY A 111 -5.34 8.95 -7.14
N VAL A 112 -5.78 8.02 -7.98
CA VAL A 112 -7.17 7.95 -8.45
C VAL A 112 -8.11 7.66 -7.28
N TRP A 113 -7.77 6.68 -6.45
CA TRP A 113 -8.58 6.29 -5.28
C TRP A 113 -8.76 7.44 -4.29
N GLN A 114 -7.70 8.22 -4.01
CA GLN A 114 -7.71 9.28 -3.01
C GLN A 114 -7.95 10.68 -3.60
N GLY A 115 -8.19 10.79 -4.91
CA GLY A 115 -8.41 12.06 -5.60
C GLY A 115 -7.19 13.00 -5.61
N GLU A 116 -5.97 12.45 -5.64
CA GLU A 116 -4.71 13.21 -5.65
C GLU A 116 -4.18 13.39 -7.08
N PRO A 117 -4.36 14.57 -7.70
CA PRO A 117 -4.07 14.78 -9.12
C PRO A 117 -2.58 14.69 -9.48
N VAL A 118 -1.66 14.92 -8.53
CA VAL A 118 -0.22 14.75 -8.81
C VAL A 118 0.05 13.30 -9.19
N PHE A 119 -0.50 12.35 -8.45
CA PHE A 119 -0.22 10.94 -8.68
C PHE A 119 -1.00 10.33 -9.84
N THR A 120 -2.18 10.88 -10.19
CA THR A 120 -2.91 10.43 -11.38
C THR A 120 -2.14 10.73 -12.67
N GLY A 121 -1.49 11.88 -12.79
CA GLY A 121 -0.73 12.25 -13.99
C GLY A 121 0.76 11.86 -13.97
N LEU A 122 1.32 11.49 -12.81
CA LEU A 122 2.74 11.16 -12.65
C LEU A 122 3.15 9.93 -13.47
N PHE A 123 2.32 8.89 -13.52
CA PHE A 123 2.64 7.66 -14.24
C PHE A 123 2.86 7.88 -15.74
N ASP A 124 1.95 8.60 -16.41
CA ASP A 124 2.07 8.91 -17.84
C ASP A 124 3.29 9.79 -18.12
N TRP A 125 3.59 10.73 -17.21
CA TRP A 125 4.79 11.55 -17.32
C TRP A 125 6.06 10.70 -17.22
N MET A 126 6.10 9.75 -16.27
CA MET A 126 7.23 8.85 -16.02
C MET A 126 7.56 7.93 -17.20
N ARG A 127 6.64 7.69 -18.14
CA ARG A 127 6.93 6.93 -19.38
C ARG A 127 8.04 7.55 -20.24
N ARG A 128 8.30 8.84 -20.08
CA ARG A 128 9.38 9.59 -20.76
C ARG A 128 10.66 9.71 -19.94
N HIS A 129 10.72 9.06 -18.77
CA HIS A 129 11.85 9.10 -17.85
C HIS A 129 12.38 7.70 -17.54
N PRO A 130 13.63 7.56 -17.05
CA PRO A 130 14.16 6.27 -16.64
C PRO A 130 13.26 5.61 -15.59
N GLY A 131 12.97 4.32 -15.76
CA GLY A 131 12.10 3.55 -14.89
C GLY A 131 12.76 3.07 -13.60
N GLY A 132 12.05 2.23 -12.86
CA GLY A 132 12.38 1.82 -11.50
C GLY A 132 12.08 2.93 -10.47
N GLY A 133 11.83 2.53 -9.23
CA GLY A 133 11.56 3.45 -8.12
C GLY A 133 12.19 2.94 -6.83
N TRP A 134 12.72 3.87 -6.06
CA TRP A 134 13.17 3.70 -4.67
C TRP A 134 12.87 5.01 -3.93
N PRO A 135 12.86 5.04 -2.59
CA PRO A 135 12.30 6.17 -1.85
C PRO A 135 12.79 7.55 -2.29
N ASP A 136 14.11 7.76 -2.35
CA ASP A 136 14.70 9.05 -2.76
C ASP A 136 14.38 9.42 -4.22
N LYS A 137 14.29 8.43 -5.11
CA LYS A 137 13.93 8.68 -6.50
C LYS A 137 12.47 9.08 -6.61
N VAL A 138 11.56 8.37 -5.94
CA VAL A 138 10.14 8.74 -5.90
C VAL A 138 10.00 10.19 -5.46
N ASP A 139 10.64 10.53 -4.34
CA ASP A 139 10.69 11.89 -3.80
C ASP A 139 11.13 12.94 -4.83
N ARG A 140 12.22 12.65 -5.54
CA ARG A 140 12.72 13.55 -6.59
C ARG A 140 11.73 13.66 -7.76
N MET A 141 11.23 12.53 -8.29
CA MET A 141 10.35 12.54 -9.47
C MET A 141 9.00 13.22 -9.18
N VAL A 142 8.43 13.04 -7.98
CA VAL A 142 7.19 13.72 -7.57
C VAL A 142 7.38 15.22 -7.55
N ARG A 143 8.47 15.72 -6.94
CA ARG A 143 8.78 17.17 -6.91
C ARG A 143 9.05 17.73 -8.31
N GLU A 144 9.78 16.99 -9.14
CA GLU A 144 10.06 17.40 -10.53
C GLU A 144 8.78 17.51 -11.36
N TYR A 145 7.90 16.51 -11.26
CA TYR A 145 6.61 16.50 -11.94
C TYR A 145 5.71 17.64 -11.47
N ALA A 146 5.52 17.78 -10.15
CA ALA A 146 4.70 18.84 -9.56
C ALA A 146 5.20 20.23 -10.00
N ARG A 147 6.51 20.47 -10.00
CA ARG A 147 7.13 21.71 -10.49
C ARG A 147 6.86 21.94 -11.99
N GLU A 148 7.03 20.92 -12.84
CA GLU A 148 6.77 21.03 -14.28
C GLU A 148 5.31 21.36 -14.57
N LYS A 149 4.38 20.74 -13.83
CA LYS A 149 2.94 20.93 -13.98
C LYS A 149 2.36 22.10 -13.19
N ARG A 150 3.21 22.83 -12.44
CA ARG A 150 2.80 23.95 -11.56
C ARG A 150 1.72 23.53 -10.56
N MET A 151 1.93 22.37 -9.94
CA MET A 151 1.09 21.80 -8.89
C MET A 151 1.83 21.84 -7.55
N ASP A 152 1.08 21.84 -6.46
CA ASP A 152 1.66 21.64 -5.12
C ASP A 152 2.16 20.20 -4.98
N VAL A 153 3.24 20.01 -4.23
CA VAL A 153 3.74 18.66 -3.90
C VAL A 153 2.78 18.06 -2.86
N PRO A 154 2.17 16.90 -3.10
CA PRO A 154 1.24 16.29 -2.16
C PRO A 154 1.99 15.78 -0.94
N ASP A 155 1.29 15.70 0.19
CA ASP A 155 1.79 15.00 1.38
C ASP A 155 1.58 13.48 1.23
N TYR A 156 2.66 12.73 1.43
CA TYR A 156 2.64 11.28 1.44
C TYR A 156 3.72 10.77 2.39
N ILE A 157 3.54 9.55 2.88
CA ILE A 157 4.47 8.88 3.78
C ILE A 157 5.14 7.74 3.03
N GLN A 158 6.44 7.59 3.25
CA GLN A 158 7.20 6.40 2.87
C GLN A 158 7.76 5.75 4.14
N VAL A 159 7.46 4.48 4.36
CA VAL A 159 7.94 3.71 5.52
C VAL A 159 8.76 2.53 5.02
N GLN A 160 9.98 2.39 5.51
CA GLN A 160 10.81 1.20 5.28
C GLN A 160 10.68 0.28 6.49
N GLY A 161 10.43 -1.00 6.24
CA GLY A 161 10.17 -2.02 7.25
C GLY A 161 8.85 -2.74 7.01
N THR A 162 8.52 -3.66 7.93
CA THR A 162 7.37 -4.55 7.88
C THR A 162 6.37 -4.26 8.99
N ASP A 163 6.16 -2.98 9.31
CA ASP A 163 5.20 -2.53 10.32
C ASP A 163 3.75 -2.81 9.87
N LEU A 164 3.26 -4.00 10.24
CA LEU A 164 1.92 -4.45 9.87
C LEU A 164 0.81 -3.66 10.56
N GLU A 165 1.04 -3.15 11.77
CA GLU A 165 0.05 -2.36 12.49
C GLU A 165 -0.18 -1.04 11.76
N LEU A 166 0.89 -0.39 11.30
CA LEU A 166 0.79 0.81 10.48
C LEU A 166 0.12 0.54 9.13
N LEU A 167 0.46 -0.57 8.47
CA LEU A 167 -0.18 -0.98 7.22
C LEU A 167 -1.69 -1.19 7.40
N GLU A 168 -2.08 -1.98 8.41
CA GLU A 168 -3.48 -2.24 8.74
C GLU A 168 -4.22 -0.94 9.06
N LEU A 169 -3.64 -0.07 9.91
CA LEU A 169 -4.22 1.24 10.23
C LEU A 169 -4.40 2.12 8.98
N ALA A 170 -3.40 2.16 8.09
CA ALA A 170 -3.48 2.94 6.86
C ALA A 170 -4.59 2.42 5.94
N VAL A 171 -4.67 1.11 5.72
CA VAL A 171 -5.70 0.52 4.86
C VAL A 171 -7.09 0.65 5.48
N ASP A 172 -7.25 0.39 6.78
CA ASP A 172 -8.52 0.55 7.51
C ASP A 172 -9.02 2.00 7.50
N SER A 173 -8.11 2.97 7.41
CA SER A 173 -8.46 4.38 7.22
C SER A 173 -8.90 4.73 5.78
N GLY A 174 -9.03 3.74 4.90
CA GLY A 174 -9.42 3.89 3.50
C GLY A 174 -8.30 4.34 2.58
N ARG A 175 -7.02 4.19 2.97
CA ARG A 175 -5.88 4.55 2.11
C ARG A 175 -5.40 3.33 1.34
N MET A 176 -5.19 3.51 0.04
CA MET A 176 -4.58 2.48 -0.79
C MET A 176 -3.06 2.55 -0.64
N VAL A 177 -2.46 1.53 -0.03
CA VAL A 177 -1.03 1.51 0.30
C VAL A 177 -0.25 0.82 -0.80
N GLY A 178 0.70 1.51 -1.42
CA GLY A 178 1.74 0.89 -2.26
C GLY A 178 2.73 0.12 -1.38
N MET A 179 3.11 -1.09 -1.76
CA MET A 179 4.07 -1.92 -1.03
C MET A 179 5.00 -2.70 -1.94
N THR A 180 6.22 -3.00 -1.48
CA THR A 180 7.11 -3.93 -2.17
C THR A 180 6.54 -5.33 -2.21
N TYR A 181 6.82 -6.03 -3.30
CA TYR A 181 6.31 -7.37 -3.55
C TYR A 181 7.41 -8.19 -4.22
N ASN A 182 7.94 -9.19 -3.51
CA ASN A 182 9.12 -9.93 -3.96
C ASN A 182 8.81 -11.21 -4.71
N HIS A 183 7.62 -11.78 -4.55
CA HIS A 183 7.11 -12.90 -5.33
C HIS A 183 5.60 -12.99 -5.16
N SER A 184 4.93 -13.78 -5.99
CA SER A 184 3.50 -14.04 -5.86
C SER A 184 3.23 -15.45 -5.33
N PRO A 185 2.61 -15.58 -4.14
CA PRO A 185 2.21 -16.88 -3.59
C PRO A 185 1.19 -17.62 -4.47
N SER A 186 0.32 -16.91 -5.20
CA SER A 186 -0.66 -17.55 -6.11
C SER A 186 -0.06 -18.15 -7.39
N GLY A 187 1.27 -18.06 -7.56
CA GLY A 187 1.96 -18.57 -8.74
C GLY A 187 2.05 -17.58 -9.90
N ARG A 188 1.65 -16.31 -9.72
CA ARG A 188 2.02 -15.28 -10.69
C ARG A 188 3.54 -15.21 -10.79
N TYR A 189 4.01 -14.77 -11.95
CA TYR A 189 5.45 -14.77 -12.25
C TYR A 189 6.09 -16.16 -12.22
N HIS A 190 5.31 -17.25 -12.26
CA HIS A 190 5.81 -18.63 -12.30
C HIS A 190 6.78 -18.95 -11.15
N GLY A 191 6.52 -18.39 -9.95
CA GLY A 191 7.36 -18.57 -8.77
C GLY A 191 8.68 -17.79 -8.81
N ALA A 192 8.91 -16.96 -9.83
CA ALA A 192 10.09 -16.11 -9.90
C ALA A 192 10.05 -15.00 -8.85
N ARG A 193 11.23 -14.66 -8.32
CA ARG A 193 11.39 -13.42 -7.54
C ARG A 193 11.31 -12.22 -8.48
N VAL A 194 10.62 -11.18 -8.03
CA VAL A 194 10.44 -9.91 -8.74
C VAL A 194 10.86 -8.76 -7.85
N SER A 195 11.23 -7.63 -8.46
CA SER A 195 11.38 -6.36 -7.74
C SER A 195 10.22 -5.47 -8.16
N HIS A 196 9.11 -5.62 -7.45
CA HIS A 196 7.82 -5.08 -7.85
C HIS A 196 7.22 -4.23 -6.73
N MET A 197 6.34 -3.31 -7.11
CA MET A 197 5.48 -2.61 -6.17
C MET A 197 4.03 -2.79 -6.61
N VAL A 198 3.18 -3.11 -5.64
CA VAL A 198 1.76 -3.42 -5.78
C VAL A 198 0.96 -2.58 -4.80
N ASN A 199 -0.36 -2.58 -4.90
CA ASN A 199 -1.22 -1.93 -3.90
C ASN A 199 -1.83 -2.97 -2.94
N CYS A 200 -1.67 -2.77 -1.64
CA CYS A 200 -2.44 -3.44 -0.61
C CYS A 200 -3.79 -2.73 -0.47
N VAL A 201 -4.87 -3.42 -0.84
CA VAL A 201 -6.24 -2.89 -0.87
C VAL A 201 -7.12 -3.39 0.28
N LYS A 202 -6.60 -4.32 1.07
CA LYS A 202 -7.14 -4.80 2.35
C LYS A 202 -5.99 -5.35 3.20
N ALA A 203 -6.00 -5.03 4.50
CA ALA A 203 -5.09 -5.59 5.49
C ALA A 203 -5.88 -5.82 6.79
N GLY A 204 -5.57 -6.90 7.52
CA GLY A 204 -6.24 -7.25 8.78
C GLY A 204 -7.36 -8.28 8.62
N GLN A 205 -8.02 -8.64 9.72
CA GLN A 205 -9.03 -9.72 9.75
C GLN A 205 -8.55 -10.96 8.98
N ASP A 206 -7.41 -11.53 9.38
CA ASP A 206 -6.79 -12.75 8.84
C ASP A 206 -6.46 -12.78 7.33
N ARG A 207 -6.67 -11.68 6.59
CA ARG A 207 -6.42 -11.59 5.15
C ARG A 207 -5.73 -10.30 4.73
N TYR A 208 -4.90 -10.41 3.71
CA TYR A 208 -4.34 -9.28 2.98
C TYR A 208 -4.68 -9.44 1.52
N VAL A 209 -4.98 -8.34 0.83
CA VAL A 209 -5.39 -8.40 -0.57
C VAL A 209 -4.55 -7.45 -1.39
N ILE A 210 -3.99 -7.98 -2.47
CA ILE A 210 -3.08 -7.29 -3.37
C ILE A 210 -3.78 -7.00 -4.70
N LEU A 211 -3.73 -5.73 -5.10
CA LEU A 211 -3.96 -5.29 -6.48
C LEU A 211 -2.59 -5.14 -7.16
N ASP A 212 -2.28 -6.06 -8.05
CA ASP A 212 -1.02 -6.09 -8.80
C ASP A 212 -1.19 -5.37 -10.14
N ASN A 213 -0.43 -4.30 -10.36
CA ASN A 213 -0.48 -3.51 -11.59
C ASN A 213 0.07 -4.23 -12.85
N ASN A 214 0.65 -5.42 -12.76
CA ASN A 214 0.90 -6.28 -13.93
C ASN A 214 -0.32 -7.14 -14.31
N TYR A 215 -1.30 -7.27 -13.40
CA TYR A 215 -2.53 -8.04 -13.58
C TYR A 215 -3.76 -7.17 -13.29
N PRO A 216 -4.04 -6.13 -14.11
CA PRO A 216 -5.20 -5.28 -13.90
C PRO A 216 -6.50 -6.05 -14.14
N GLY A 217 -7.50 -5.80 -13.31
CA GLY A 217 -8.87 -6.27 -13.50
C GLY A 217 -9.63 -6.40 -12.19
N ASP A 218 -10.95 -6.49 -12.24
CA ASP A 218 -11.83 -6.68 -11.07
C ASP A 218 -11.81 -8.11 -10.52
N THR A 219 -11.26 -9.06 -11.27
CA THR A 219 -11.11 -10.48 -10.92
C THR A 219 -9.66 -10.88 -10.65
N GLN A 220 -8.78 -9.89 -10.50
CA GLN A 220 -7.33 -10.08 -10.42
C GLN A 220 -6.75 -9.71 -9.04
N TYR A 221 -7.58 -9.68 -8.00
CA TYR A 221 -7.09 -9.46 -6.65
C TYR A 221 -6.48 -10.75 -6.10
N GLU A 222 -5.27 -10.65 -5.55
CA GLU A 222 -4.60 -11.77 -4.91
C GLU A 222 -4.85 -11.74 -3.40
N TRP A 223 -5.59 -12.72 -2.92
CA TRP A 223 -6.01 -12.89 -1.53
C TRP A 223 -5.02 -13.80 -0.81
N LEU A 224 -4.40 -13.26 0.23
CA LEU A 224 -3.34 -13.88 1.01
C LEU A 224 -3.78 -14.04 2.46
N THR A 225 -3.42 -15.16 3.09
CA THR A 225 -3.36 -15.27 4.55
C THR A 225 -2.24 -14.37 5.09
N ARG A 226 -2.22 -14.12 6.41
CA ARG A 226 -1.12 -13.37 7.05
C ARG A 226 0.25 -13.98 6.80
N GLN A 227 0.36 -15.31 6.84
CA GLN A 227 1.63 -16.01 6.63
C GLN A 227 2.13 -15.85 5.19
N GLU A 228 1.23 -16.00 4.21
CA GLU A 228 1.55 -15.77 2.80
C GLU A 228 1.90 -14.31 2.53
N PHE A 229 1.20 -13.37 3.17
CA PHE A 229 1.52 -11.95 3.05
C PHE A 229 2.93 -11.65 3.60
N LEU A 230 3.31 -12.22 4.74
CA LEU A 230 4.65 -12.04 5.29
C LEU A 230 5.75 -12.64 4.39
N SER A 231 5.45 -13.71 3.63
CA SER A 231 6.46 -14.29 2.73
C SER A 231 6.77 -13.38 1.54
N VAL A 232 5.86 -12.48 1.12
CA VAL A 232 6.10 -11.60 -0.04
C VAL A 232 7.09 -10.46 0.24
N ASP A 233 7.59 -10.35 1.49
CA ASP A 233 8.56 -9.37 1.96
C ASP A 233 8.11 -7.90 1.74
N PRO A 234 7.08 -7.45 2.49
CA PRO A 234 6.52 -6.12 2.41
C PRO A 234 7.40 -5.08 3.14
N SER A 235 8.65 -4.90 2.69
CA SER A 235 9.67 -4.09 3.36
C SER A 235 9.69 -2.59 3.02
N TRP A 236 8.82 -2.11 2.12
CA TRP A 236 8.61 -0.67 1.92
C TRP A 236 7.14 -0.37 1.61
N PHE A 237 6.57 0.59 2.34
CA PHE A 237 5.22 1.12 2.18
C PHE A 237 5.23 2.56 1.68
N LEU A 238 4.24 2.92 0.86
CA LEU A 238 3.98 4.27 0.39
C LEU A 238 2.48 4.53 0.40
N PHE A 239 2.03 5.62 1.02
CA PHE A 239 0.62 6.01 0.98
C PHE A 239 0.43 7.52 1.11
N ILE A 240 -0.66 8.02 0.50
CA ILE A 240 -0.97 9.44 0.42
C ILE A 240 -1.66 9.87 1.72
N VAL A 241 -1.23 11.01 2.26
CA VAL A 241 -1.84 11.63 3.43
C VAL A 241 -2.57 12.90 2.97
N PRO A 242 -3.84 12.81 2.56
CA PRO A 242 -4.57 14.02 2.22
C PRO A 242 -4.70 14.88 3.48
N VAL A 243 -4.32 16.15 3.36
CA VAL A 243 -4.30 17.05 4.53
C VAL A 243 -5.71 17.41 4.99
N ASN A 244 -6.73 17.46 4.11
CA ASN A 244 -8.08 17.93 4.47
C ASN A 244 -9.20 17.56 3.46
N LYS A 245 -9.04 16.51 2.63
CA LYS A 245 -10.05 16.17 1.61
C LYS A 245 -10.46 14.70 1.73
N ILE A 246 -11.61 14.46 2.33
CA ILE A 246 -12.33 13.20 2.12
C ILE A 246 -12.89 13.29 0.70
N TRP A 247 -12.20 12.70 -0.26
CA TRP A 247 -12.74 12.55 -1.61
C TRP A 247 -13.73 11.40 -1.58
N THR A 248 -15.02 11.71 -1.50
CA THR A 248 -16.06 10.72 -1.76
C THR A 248 -16.07 10.47 -3.26
N ILE A 249 -15.69 9.25 -3.68
CA ILE A 249 -15.93 8.78 -5.04
C ILE A 249 -17.44 8.98 -5.30
N PRO A 250 -17.84 9.66 -6.39
CA PRO A 250 -19.25 9.78 -6.72
C PRO A 250 -19.82 8.37 -6.86
N ASN A 251 -20.75 7.98 -5.98
CA ASN A 251 -21.51 6.76 -6.16
C ASN A 251 -22.29 6.92 -7.47
N GLU A 252 -21.96 6.15 -8.51
CA GLU A 252 -22.71 6.10 -9.78
C GLU A 252 -24.15 5.56 -9.61
N SER A 253 -24.64 5.34 -8.38
CA SER A 253 -25.96 4.76 -8.11
C SER A 253 -27.11 5.77 -7.96
N THR A 254 -26.89 7.07 -8.15
CA THR A 254 -28.00 8.04 -8.21
C THR A 254 -28.18 8.57 -9.62
N SER A 255 -28.69 7.72 -10.52
CA SER A 255 -29.38 8.22 -11.70
C SER A 255 -30.68 8.87 -11.21
N GLU A 256 -30.61 10.18 -10.93
CA GLU A 256 -31.83 10.97 -10.77
C GLU A 256 -32.62 10.88 -12.08
N HIS A 257 -33.73 10.18 -12.00
CA HIS A 257 -34.72 10.10 -13.07
C HIS A 257 -35.29 11.50 -13.24
N VAL A 258 -34.77 12.26 -14.21
CA VAL A 258 -35.35 13.54 -14.61
C VAL A 258 -36.73 13.24 -15.21
N PRO A 259 -37.85 13.64 -14.59
CA PRO A 259 -39.15 13.44 -15.20
C PRO A 259 -39.22 14.29 -16.47
N ALA A 260 -39.64 13.66 -17.57
CA ALA A 260 -39.86 14.34 -18.82
C ALA A 260 -40.88 15.47 -18.61
N ALA A 261 -40.49 16.70 -18.94
CA ALA A 261 -41.41 17.82 -18.99
C ALA A 261 -42.45 17.56 -20.09
N GLY A 262 -43.71 17.46 -19.68
CA GLY A 262 -44.88 17.54 -20.55
C GLY A 262 -45.26 18.97 -20.87
#